data_AF-A0A3C0RCA0-F1
#
_entry.id   AF-A0A3C0RCA0-F1
#
_cell.length_a   1.000
_cell.length_b   1.000
_cell.length_c   1.000
_cell.angle_alpha   90.00
_cell.angle_beta   90.00
_cell.angle_gamma   90.00
#
_symmetry.space_group_name_H-M   'P 1'
#
loop_
_entity.id
_entity.type
_entity.pdbx_description
1 polymer ?
#
loop_
_entity_poly.entity_id
_entity_poly.type
_entity_poly.pdbx_seq_one_letter_code
_entity_poly.pdbx_strand_id
1 'polypeptide(L)'
;KEDMFDFWIGKGDANEAVSLYEALMARKTGMVTYAQGYRPDDKLDQKLIDEAVKNANAADVVVVNIGISGKLAGEDRAIAMPEVPAAQIRLLEALKKTGKPVVALVNAGRPLVLTPIKDLVSSIV
;
A
#
# COMPACT_ATOMS: atom_id res chain seq x y z
N LYS A 1 2.88 -9.94 4.23
CA LYS A 1 4.04 -10.81 3.92
C LYS A 1 3.75 -11.76 2.78
N GLU A 2 2.58 -12.39 2.72
CA GLU A 2 2.18 -13.22 1.58
C GLU A 2 2.35 -12.48 0.24
N ASP A 3 1.91 -11.22 0.17
CA ASP A 3 2.05 -10.38 -1.03
C ASP A 3 3.46 -9.82 -1.27
N MET A 4 4.47 -10.23 -0.49
CA MET A 4 5.88 -10.00 -0.88
C MET A 4 6.31 -10.97 -2.00
N PHE A 5 5.48 -11.96 -2.28
CA PHE A 5 5.61 -12.83 -3.42
C PHE A 5 4.46 -12.59 -4.41
N ASP A 6 4.74 -12.88 -5.68
CA ASP A 6 3.72 -12.91 -6.72
C ASP A 6 3.02 -14.28 -6.80
N PHE A 7 2.14 -14.55 -7.77
CA PHE A 7 1.41 -15.83 -7.87
C PHE A 7 2.32 -17.07 -7.96
N TRP A 8 3.42 -16.99 -8.71
CA TRP A 8 4.29 -18.14 -8.99
C TRP A 8 5.42 -18.29 -7.95
N ILE A 9 5.07 -18.63 -6.71
CA ILE A 9 6.03 -18.66 -5.58
C ILE A 9 6.91 -19.91 -5.52
N GLY A 10 6.59 -20.96 -6.29
CA GLY A 10 7.28 -22.24 -6.21
C GLY A 10 7.22 -22.83 -4.79
N LYS A 11 8.37 -22.88 -4.11
CA LYS A 11 8.51 -23.33 -2.71
C LYS A 11 8.75 -22.19 -1.71
N GLY A 12 8.56 -20.93 -2.12
CA GLY A 12 8.75 -19.78 -1.24
C GLY A 12 7.82 -19.83 -0.04
N ASP A 13 8.35 -19.49 1.14
CA ASP A 13 7.58 -19.34 2.38
C ASP A 13 7.46 -17.85 2.74
N ALA A 14 6.22 -17.37 2.85
CA ALA A 14 5.91 -16.00 3.27
C ALA A 14 6.49 -15.64 4.65
N ASN A 15 6.74 -16.61 5.52
CA ASN A 15 7.35 -16.38 6.83
C ASN A 15 8.84 -16.00 6.71
N GLU A 16 9.51 -16.45 5.65
CA GLU A 16 10.91 -16.11 5.35
C GLU A 16 11.05 -14.78 4.61
N ALA A 17 9.93 -14.20 4.14
CA ALA A 17 9.94 -12.89 3.50
C ALA A 17 10.15 -11.74 4.50
N VAL A 18 10.87 -10.71 4.05
CA VAL A 18 10.97 -9.44 4.73
C VAL A 18 9.87 -8.51 4.22
N SER A 19 8.94 -8.15 5.11
CA SER A 19 7.92 -7.14 4.81
C SER A 19 8.52 -5.74 4.66
N LEU A 20 7.79 -4.85 3.99
CA LEU A 20 8.15 -3.43 3.92
C LEU A 20 8.40 -2.84 5.32
N TYR A 21 7.53 -3.14 6.28
CA TYR A 21 7.66 -2.63 7.65
C TYR A 21 8.95 -3.12 8.32
N GLU A 22 9.27 -4.41 8.22
CA GLU A 22 10.52 -4.95 8.77
C GLU A 22 11.75 -4.36 8.09
N ALA A 23 11.72 -4.21 6.76
CA ALA A 23 12.81 -3.59 6.02
C ALA A 23 13.04 -2.13 6.45
N LEU A 24 11.96 -1.35 6.59
CA LEU A 24 12.03 0.03 7.09
C LEU A 24 12.54 0.05 8.53
N MET A 25 12.04 -0.84 9.40
CA MET A 25 12.49 -0.94 10.79
C MET A 25 13.98 -1.26 10.92
N ALA A 26 14.51 -2.10 10.05
CA ALA A 26 15.92 -2.48 10.02
C ALA A 26 16.84 -1.39 9.42
N ARG A 27 16.33 -0.55 8.52
CA ARG A 27 17.12 0.45 7.77
C ARG A 27 16.89 1.90 8.21
N LYS A 28 15.94 2.16 9.12
CA LYS A 28 15.55 3.51 9.53
C LYS A 28 16.70 4.27 10.21
N THR A 29 16.69 5.58 10.03
CA THR A 29 17.46 6.54 10.83
C THR A 29 16.61 7.21 11.92
N GLY A 30 15.29 7.01 11.91
CA GLY A 30 14.34 7.68 12.80
C GLY A 30 13.25 6.76 13.35
N MET A 31 12.12 7.34 13.77
CA MET A 31 10.96 6.59 14.25
C MET A 31 10.13 6.07 13.06
N VAL A 32 9.62 4.85 13.16
CA VAL A 32 8.68 4.27 12.21
C VAL A 32 7.46 3.85 13.00
N THR A 33 6.29 4.36 12.60
CA THR A 33 4.99 3.93 13.10
C THR A 33 4.25 3.19 11.99
N TYR A 34 3.25 2.41 12.37
CA TYR A 34 2.45 1.62 11.43
C TYR A 34 0.97 1.86 11.71
N ALA A 35 0.20 1.99 10.64
CA ALA A 35 -1.26 1.90 10.64
C ALA A 35 -1.66 1.10 9.41
N GLN A 36 -2.70 0.28 9.55
CA GLN A 36 -3.15 -0.57 8.44
C GLN A 36 -3.80 0.24 7.30
N GLY A 37 -4.53 1.32 7.64
CA GLY A 37 -5.04 2.31 6.67
C GLY A 37 -6.24 1.88 5.84
N TYR A 38 -6.28 0.64 5.34
CA TYR A 38 -7.40 0.11 4.54
C TYR A 38 -7.60 -1.39 4.77
N ARG A 39 -8.75 -1.91 4.30
CA ARG A 39 -9.03 -3.34 4.35
C ARG A 39 -8.54 -4.06 3.08
N PRO A 40 -7.98 -5.27 3.18
CA PRO A 40 -7.57 -6.04 2.01
C PRO A 40 -8.72 -6.45 1.07
N ASP A 41 -9.95 -6.49 1.56
CA ASP A 41 -11.17 -6.82 0.79
C ASP A 41 -11.78 -5.61 0.07
N ASP A 42 -11.04 -4.49 -0.01
CA ASP A 42 -11.43 -3.19 -0.58
C ASP A 42 -12.68 -2.55 0.03
N LYS A 43 -13.18 -3.08 1.15
CA LYS A 43 -14.26 -2.42 1.89
C LYS A 43 -13.72 -1.22 2.64
N LEU A 44 -14.51 -0.15 2.65
CA LEU A 44 -14.17 1.04 3.42
C LEU A 44 -14.27 0.78 4.92
N ASP A 45 -13.24 1.22 5.65
CA ASP A 45 -13.22 1.25 7.11
C ASP A 45 -12.65 2.58 7.56
N GLN A 46 -13.54 3.48 7.99
CA GLN A 46 -13.16 4.84 8.36
C GLN A 46 -12.21 4.86 9.56
N LYS A 47 -12.30 3.87 10.47
CA LYS A 47 -11.43 3.83 11.66
C LYS A 47 -9.97 3.60 11.28
N LEU A 48 -9.72 2.75 10.28
CA LEU A 48 -8.36 2.50 9.77
C LEU A 48 -7.78 3.76 9.11
N ILE A 49 -8.62 4.51 8.38
CA ILE A 49 -8.22 5.79 7.76
C ILE A 49 -7.90 6.83 8.83
N ASP A 50 -8.77 6.97 9.85
CA ASP A 50 -8.57 7.94 10.93
C ASP A 50 -7.30 7.65 11.74
N GLU A 51 -7.01 6.38 12.00
CA GLU A 51 -5.76 5.94 12.63
C GLU A 51 -4.54 6.31 11.78
N ALA A 52 -4.58 6.05 10.47
CA ALA A 52 -3.50 6.39 9.56
C ALA A 52 -3.28 7.91 9.47
N VAL A 53 -4.36 8.71 9.42
CA VAL A 53 -4.29 10.17 9.44
C VAL A 53 -3.70 10.68 10.75
N LYS A 54 -4.08 10.11 11.89
CA LYS A 54 -3.49 10.46 13.19
C LYS A 54 -1.98 10.22 13.20
N ASN A 55 -1.53 9.07 12.72
CA ASN A 55 -0.10 8.75 12.64
C ASN A 55 0.63 9.67 11.65
N ALA A 56 0.03 9.95 10.50
CA ALA A 56 0.58 10.83 9.47
C ALA A 56 0.84 12.25 9.99
N ASN A 57 -0.07 12.82 10.79
CA ASN A 57 0.10 14.18 11.33
C ASN A 57 1.37 14.31 12.19
N ALA A 58 1.82 13.23 12.84
CA ALA A 58 3.04 13.18 13.64
C ALA A 58 4.30 12.77 12.84
N ALA A 59 4.16 12.45 11.55
CA ALA A 59 5.26 12.00 10.70
C ALA A 59 5.83 13.14 9.84
N ASP A 60 7.09 12.99 9.43
CA ASP A 60 7.72 13.87 8.44
C ASP A 60 7.40 13.45 7.00
N VAL A 61 7.20 12.14 6.78
CA VAL A 61 6.85 11.53 5.50
C VAL A 61 5.97 10.30 5.74
N VAL A 62 5.04 10.04 4.83
CA VAL A 62 4.16 8.86 4.86
C VAL A 62 4.48 7.97 3.67
N VAL A 63 4.77 6.69 3.93
CA VAL A 63 4.91 5.67 2.88
C VAL A 63 3.67 4.80 2.91
N VAL A 64 2.93 4.73 1.80
CA VAL A 64 1.68 3.99 1.67
C VAL A 64 1.88 2.88 0.66
N ASN A 65 1.84 1.64 1.13
CA ASN A 65 1.81 0.47 0.26
C ASN A 65 0.42 0.34 -0.37
N ILE A 66 0.32 0.39 -1.69
CA ILE A 66 -0.93 0.28 -2.46
C ILE A 66 -0.77 -0.72 -3.60
N GLY A 67 -1.87 -1.06 -4.27
CA GLY A 67 -1.91 -1.95 -5.42
C GLY A 67 -2.76 -3.19 -5.14
N ILE A 68 -2.37 -4.32 -5.73
CA ILE A 68 -3.14 -5.56 -5.72
C ILE A 68 -2.28 -6.72 -5.21
N SER A 69 -2.94 -7.71 -4.60
CA SER A 69 -2.29 -8.94 -4.14
C SER A 69 -1.58 -9.65 -5.31
N GLY A 70 -0.40 -10.24 -5.04
CA GLY A 70 0.31 -11.08 -6.00
C GLY A 70 -0.52 -12.30 -6.45
N LYS A 71 -1.47 -12.75 -5.62
CA LYS A 71 -2.42 -13.82 -5.96
C LYS A 71 -3.29 -13.50 -7.18
N LEU A 72 -3.33 -12.23 -7.62
CA LEU A 72 -4.09 -11.75 -8.76
C LEU A 72 -3.26 -11.58 -10.06
N ALA A 73 -1.96 -11.89 -10.07
CA ALA A 73 -1.14 -11.70 -11.28
C ALA A 73 -1.06 -12.94 -12.19
N GLY A 74 -1.34 -14.13 -11.66
CA GLY A 74 -1.09 -15.40 -12.35
C GLY A 74 -2.16 -15.90 -13.30
N GLU A 75 -2.03 -17.18 -13.65
CA GLU A 75 -2.95 -17.90 -14.54
C GLU A 75 -4.38 -17.89 -14.01
N ASP A 76 -5.35 -17.72 -14.92
CA ASP A 76 -6.78 -17.69 -14.60
C ASP A 76 -7.19 -16.57 -13.62
N ARG A 77 -6.46 -15.44 -13.63
CA ARG A 77 -6.74 -14.25 -12.80
C ARG A 77 -6.89 -12.99 -13.64
N ALA A 78 -7.67 -13.05 -14.73
CA ALA A 78 -7.93 -11.86 -15.54
C ALA A 78 -8.72 -10.82 -14.73
N ILE A 79 -8.35 -9.54 -14.86
CA ILE A 79 -9.07 -8.40 -14.26
C ILE A 79 -9.46 -7.46 -15.40
N ALA A 80 -10.75 -7.17 -15.51
CA ALA A 80 -11.26 -6.24 -16.52
C ALA A 80 -11.02 -4.77 -16.16
N MET A 81 -10.91 -4.48 -14.87
CA MET A 81 -10.85 -3.14 -14.28
C MET A 81 -9.57 -3.05 -13.42
N PRO A 82 -8.42 -2.65 -13.99
CA PRO A 82 -7.12 -2.63 -13.31
C PRO A 82 -6.85 -1.30 -12.60
N GLU A 83 -7.85 -0.69 -11.98
CA GLU A 83 -7.70 0.51 -11.16
C GLU A 83 -7.07 0.19 -9.79
N VAL A 84 -6.53 1.22 -9.16
CA VAL A 84 -6.16 1.15 -7.73
C VAL A 84 -7.45 0.93 -6.91
N PRO A 85 -7.46 -0.01 -5.94
CA PRO A 85 -8.65 -0.28 -5.13
C PRO A 85 -9.21 0.97 -4.43
N ALA A 86 -10.54 1.07 -4.36
CA ALA A 86 -11.22 2.30 -3.95
C ALA A 86 -10.91 2.68 -2.49
N ALA A 87 -10.78 1.72 -1.59
CA ALA A 87 -10.41 1.97 -0.20
C ALA A 87 -9.00 2.55 -0.07
N GLN A 88 -8.09 2.16 -0.95
CA GLN A 88 -6.73 2.70 -0.98
C GLN A 88 -6.72 4.14 -1.51
N ILE A 89 -7.53 4.45 -2.55
CA ILE A 89 -7.70 5.84 -3.02
C ILE A 89 -8.26 6.72 -1.90
N ARG A 90 -9.27 6.25 -1.16
CA ARG A 90 -9.87 6.98 -0.03
C ARG A 90 -8.86 7.26 1.09
N LEU A 91 -7.95 6.33 1.36
CA LEU A 91 -6.84 6.57 2.27
C LEU A 91 -5.92 7.68 1.76
N LEU A 92 -5.52 7.63 0.48
CA LEU A 92 -4.63 8.65 -0.11
C LEU A 92 -5.26 10.05 -0.12
N GLU A 93 -6.56 10.16 -0.42
CA GLU A 93 -7.30 11.41 -0.32
C GLU A 93 -7.28 11.99 1.10
N ALA A 94 -7.44 11.15 2.12
CA ALA A 94 -7.39 11.58 3.51
C ALA A 94 -5.98 11.99 3.94
N LEU A 95 -4.97 11.22 3.54
CA LEU A 95 -3.57 11.53 3.84
C LEU A 95 -3.10 12.81 3.15
N LYS A 96 -3.53 13.07 1.91
CA LYS A 96 -3.23 14.33 1.20
C LYS A 96 -3.66 15.56 1.99
N LYS A 97 -4.80 15.50 2.69
CA LYS A 97 -5.33 16.61 3.51
C LYS A 97 -4.46 16.94 4.72
N THR A 98 -3.58 16.04 5.15
CA THR A 98 -2.62 16.32 6.23
C THR A 98 -1.51 17.28 5.80
N GLY A 99 -1.32 17.49 4.49
CA GLY A 99 -0.23 18.29 3.93
C GLY A 99 1.14 17.62 4.02
N LYS A 100 1.23 16.40 4.57
CA LYS A 100 2.48 15.63 4.65
C LYS A 100 2.84 15.05 3.29
N PRO A 101 4.14 14.96 2.95
CA PRO A 101 4.58 14.22 1.76
C PRO A 101 4.12 12.76 1.83
N VAL A 102 3.42 12.31 0.78
CA VAL A 102 2.93 10.92 0.66
C VAL A 102 3.67 10.23 -0.47
N VAL A 103 4.34 9.11 -0.18
CA VAL A 103 4.99 8.24 -1.16
C VAL A 103 4.11 7.02 -1.33
N ALA A 104 3.54 6.83 -2.52
CA ALA A 104 2.88 5.59 -2.89
C ALA A 104 3.91 4.56 -3.34
N LEU A 105 3.97 3.42 -2.66
CA LEU A 105 4.69 2.24 -3.12
C LEU A 105 3.68 1.32 -3.78
N VAL A 106 3.80 1.11 -5.09
CA VAL A 106 2.85 0.33 -5.89
C VAL A 106 3.33 -1.11 -6.00
N ASN A 107 2.64 -2.01 -5.31
CA ASN A 107 2.83 -3.45 -5.44
C ASN A 107 1.74 -4.05 -6.32
N ALA A 108 2.12 -4.51 -7.51
CA ALA A 108 1.24 -5.18 -8.44
C ALA A 108 2.04 -6.09 -9.40
N GLY A 109 1.52 -7.28 -9.68
CA GLY A 109 2.09 -8.18 -10.71
C GLY A 109 1.63 -7.86 -12.14
N ARG A 110 0.95 -6.72 -12.35
CA ARG A 110 0.49 -6.24 -13.67
C ARG A 110 0.38 -4.70 -13.67
N PRO A 111 0.32 -4.04 -14.85
CA PRO A 111 0.02 -2.62 -14.91
C PRO A 111 -1.31 -2.26 -14.25
N LEU A 112 -1.31 -1.16 -13.49
CA LEU A 112 -2.52 -0.54 -12.91
C LEU A 112 -2.75 0.85 -13.50
N VAL A 113 -4.01 1.30 -13.50
CA VAL A 113 -4.38 2.67 -13.84
C VAL A 113 -4.08 3.57 -12.63
N LEU A 114 -2.97 4.31 -12.70
CA LEU A 114 -2.50 5.18 -11.61
C LEU A 114 -2.92 6.64 -11.75
N THR A 115 -3.63 7.02 -12.82
CA THR A 115 -4.12 8.39 -13.01
C THR A 115 -4.89 8.95 -11.80
N PRO A 116 -5.76 8.19 -11.10
CA PRO A 116 -6.49 8.69 -9.94
C PRO A 116 -5.62 9.10 -8.75
N ILE A 117 -4.43 8.50 -8.60
CA ILE A 117 -3.55 8.77 -7.45
C ILE A 117 -2.53 9.87 -7.73
N LYS A 118 -2.35 10.27 -8.99
CA LYS A 118 -1.29 11.19 -9.45
C LYS A 118 -1.20 12.46 -8.61
N ASP A 119 -2.33 13.11 -8.33
CA ASP A 119 -2.35 14.40 -7.61
C ASP A 119 -2.48 14.23 -6.09
N LEU A 120 -2.72 13.00 -5.62
CA LEU A 120 -2.86 12.65 -4.21
C LEU A 120 -1.51 12.39 -3.54
N VAL A 121 -0.46 12.10 -4.31
CA VAL A 121 0.85 11.69 -3.78
C VAL A 121 1.97 12.60 -4.26
N SER A 122 3.07 12.62 -3.50
CA SER A 122 4.30 13.35 -3.82
C SER A 122 5.26 12.53 -4.68
N SER A 123 5.17 11.20 -4.61
CA SER A 123 6.00 10.28 -5.38
C SER A 123 5.29 8.93 -5.57
N ILE A 124 5.62 8.23 -6.66
CA ILE A 124 5.18 6.88 -6.98
C ILE A 124 6.44 6.05 -7.20
N VAL A 125 6.55 4.93 -6.49
CA VAL A 125 7.63 3.93 -6.59
C VAL A 125 7.05 2.59 -6.97
#